data_AF-A0A1M4T8Y3-F1
#
_entry.id   AF-A0A1M4T8Y3-F1
#
_cell.length_a   1.000
_cell.length_b   1.000
_cell.length_c   1.000
_cell.angle_alpha   90.00
_cell.angle_beta   90.00
_cell.angle_gamma   90.00
#
_symmetry.space_group_name_H-M   'P 1'
#
loop_
_entity.id
_entity.type
_entity.pdbx_description
1 polymer ?
#
loop_
_entity_poly.entity_id
_entity_poly.type
_entity_poly.pdbx_seq_one_letter_code
_entity_poly.pdbx_strand_id
1 'polypeptide(L)'
;MNWGCSIKFQQALIRIIGVTVLVNHPVLWFDEISSITVVKIMNFLAHLHLAQHCQSSLLGNLLGDFVKGDPQGRYPEPIVKGIRLHRFVDAYTDQHPVVQALKSYFPGESRRFAPIGLDLFWDHCLARRWHDLHHHPLAVFCQDAQGQIEQELTFPAPEPFIQVHRRMWQGRWLESYAEFDNIEVALQRMSHRSPRMQSLTSCIPPLKTHYQHLSESFAQLYPQVLDAVSVAFSEME
;
A
#
# COMPACT_ATOMS: atom_id res chain seq x y z
N MET A 1 45.68 25.41 -19.16
CA MET A 1 44.53 25.91 -19.95
C MET A 1 43.87 24.72 -20.64
N ASN A 2 42.54 24.66 -20.64
CA ASN A 2 41.64 24.10 -21.67
C ASN A 2 41.93 22.77 -22.41
N TRP A 3 41.01 21.79 -22.21
CA TRP A 3 40.40 20.81 -23.15
C TRP A 3 41.30 19.92 -24.05
N GLY A 4 40.94 18.69 -24.44
CA GLY A 4 39.75 17.81 -24.25
C GLY A 4 39.99 16.51 -25.08
N CYS A 5 39.04 15.61 -25.42
CA CYS A 5 37.67 15.29 -24.98
C CYS A 5 37.29 13.89 -25.59
N SER A 6 36.13 13.30 -25.21
CA SER A 6 35.55 12.04 -25.71
C SER A 6 36.33 10.75 -25.32
N ILE A 7 35.75 9.67 -24.76
CA ILE A 7 34.40 9.06 -24.77
C ILE A 7 34.01 8.43 -26.11
N LYS A 8 34.21 7.11 -26.22
CA LYS A 8 33.25 6.08 -26.70
C LYS A 8 33.98 4.74 -26.92
N PHE A 9 33.48 3.66 -26.34
CA PHE A 9 33.02 2.45 -27.05
C PHE A 9 32.52 1.41 -26.03
N GLN A 10 31.43 0.72 -26.34
CA GLN A 10 30.83 -0.30 -25.49
C GLN A 10 30.18 -1.38 -26.37
N GLN A 11 30.14 -2.62 -25.87
CA GLN A 11 29.49 -3.82 -26.43
C GLN A 11 30.18 -4.51 -27.63
N ALA A 12 30.61 -5.75 -27.36
CA ALA A 12 30.72 -6.87 -28.30
C ALA A 12 30.16 -8.14 -27.61
N LEU A 13 29.96 -9.23 -28.35
CA LEU A 13 28.76 -10.08 -28.15
C LEU A 13 29.05 -11.58 -28.28
N ILE A 14 28.65 -12.40 -27.29
CA ILE A 14 28.69 -13.88 -27.32
C ILE A 14 27.32 -14.51 -26.93
N ARG A 15 27.05 -15.70 -27.47
CA ARG A 15 25.83 -16.53 -27.35
C ARG A 15 26.26 -18.04 -27.27
N ILE A 16 25.42 -19.06 -27.02
CA ILE A 16 23.95 -19.17 -26.97
C ILE A 16 23.52 -20.35 -26.05
N ILE A 17 22.31 -20.31 -25.48
CA ILE A 17 21.49 -21.42 -24.88
C ILE A 17 22.16 -22.42 -23.90
N GLY A 18 21.58 -22.54 -22.70
CA GLY A 18 21.75 -23.69 -21.79
C GLY A 18 21.01 -23.48 -20.46
N VAL A 19 20.01 -24.31 -20.14
CA VAL A 19 19.13 -24.09 -18.97
C VAL A 19 19.74 -24.65 -17.69
N THR A 20 19.87 -23.80 -16.67
CA THR A 20 19.95 -24.19 -15.25
C THR A 20 19.11 -23.22 -14.42
N VAL A 21 18.30 -23.74 -13.49
CA VAL A 21 17.51 -22.92 -12.55
C VAL A 21 18.45 -22.27 -11.54
N LEU A 22 18.41 -20.94 -11.42
CA LEU A 22 19.16 -20.20 -10.40
C LEU A 22 18.23 -19.40 -9.49
N VAL A 23 18.22 -19.86 -8.24
CA VAL A 23 17.65 -19.34 -7.00
C VAL A 23 17.45 -17.82 -6.97
N ASN A 24 16.29 -17.38 -6.47
CA ASN A 24 16.01 -15.98 -6.14
C ASN A 24 17.06 -15.43 -5.16
N HIS A 25 17.92 -14.52 -5.61
CA HIS A 25 18.79 -13.76 -4.73
C HIS A 25 18.00 -12.65 -4.00
N PRO A 26 18.25 -12.41 -2.69
CA PRO A 26 17.60 -11.33 -1.96
C PRO A 26 18.06 -9.97 -2.50
N VAL A 27 17.10 -9.09 -2.82
CA VAL A 27 17.38 -7.88 -3.59
C VAL A 27 17.85 -6.74 -2.68
N LEU A 28 19.12 -6.34 -2.85
CA LEU A 28 19.77 -5.26 -2.11
C LEU A 28 19.20 -3.88 -2.50
N TRP A 29 18.36 -3.28 -1.64
CA TRP A 29 17.84 -1.92 -1.81
C TRP A 29 17.54 -1.23 -0.46
N PHE A 30 17.53 0.10 -0.50
CA PHE A 30 17.04 1.06 0.51
C PHE A 30 17.97 1.43 1.68
N ASP A 31 18.90 2.33 1.40
CA ASP A 31 19.35 3.34 2.37
C ASP A 31 18.53 4.65 2.24
N GLU A 32 18.64 5.51 3.26
CA GLU A 32 18.10 6.89 3.35
C GLU A 32 16.59 7.12 3.10
N ILE A 33 15.78 6.98 4.16
CA ILE A 33 14.70 7.95 4.50
C ILE A 33 14.68 8.13 6.03
N SER A 34 15.05 9.32 6.52
CA SER A 34 15.17 9.63 7.97
C SER A 34 14.21 10.72 8.48
N SER A 35 13.46 11.39 7.60
CA SER A 35 12.67 12.59 7.92
C SER A 35 11.31 12.63 7.24
N ILE A 36 10.42 11.68 7.58
CA ILE A 36 8.99 11.75 7.26
C ILE A 36 8.21 11.76 8.58
N THR A 37 7.38 12.79 8.80
CA THR A 37 6.36 12.77 9.87
C THR A 37 5.53 11.51 9.71
N VAL A 38 5.30 10.71 10.76
CA VAL A 38 4.59 9.42 10.63
C VAL A 38 3.21 9.62 10.01
N VAL A 39 3.13 9.38 8.70
CA VAL A 39 1.92 9.23 7.91
C VAL A 39 1.40 7.83 8.23
N LYS A 40 0.09 7.67 8.49
CA LYS A 40 -0.52 6.33 8.46
C LYS A 40 -0.34 5.84 7.03
N ILE A 41 0.27 4.67 6.84
CA ILE A 41 0.53 4.11 5.52
C ILE A 41 0.24 2.63 5.63
N MET A 42 -0.29 2.06 4.54
CA MET A 42 -0.63 0.67 4.22
C MET A 42 -2.15 0.41 4.19
N ASN A 43 -2.56 -0.72 3.61
CA ASN A 43 -3.91 -0.99 3.07
C ASN A 43 -4.18 -0.35 1.68
N PHE A 44 -3.12 -0.14 0.87
CA PHE A 44 -3.21 0.55 -0.43
C PHE A 44 -4.03 -0.22 -1.47
N LEU A 45 -3.92 -1.55 -1.51
CA LEU A 45 -4.70 -2.37 -2.45
C LEU A 45 -6.18 -2.32 -2.09
N ALA A 46 -6.52 -2.30 -0.79
CA ALA A 46 -7.92 -2.15 -0.37
C ALA A 46 -8.47 -0.77 -0.72
N HIS A 47 -7.72 0.32 -0.48
CA HIS A 47 -8.16 1.66 -0.86
C HIS A 47 -8.37 1.80 -2.38
N LEU A 48 -7.51 1.18 -3.21
CA LEU A 48 -7.72 1.14 -4.66
C LEU A 48 -8.93 0.30 -5.07
N HIS A 49 -9.12 -0.88 -4.48
CA HIS A 49 -10.25 -1.75 -4.80
C HIS A 49 -11.59 -1.14 -4.37
N LEU A 50 -11.65 -0.54 -3.19
CA LEU A 50 -12.84 0.18 -2.69
C LEU A 50 -13.13 1.44 -3.52
N ALA A 51 -12.09 2.15 -3.97
CA ALA A 51 -12.24 3.28 -4.89
C ALA A 51 -12.83 2.84 -6.24
N GLN A 52 -12.30 1.78 -6.86
CA GLN A 52 -12.85 1.23 -8.10
C GLN A 52 -14.30 0.75 -7.92
N HIS A 53 -14.60 0.06 -6.82
CA HIS A 53 -15.95 -0.41 -6.48
C HIS A 53 -16.96 0.75 -6.39
N CYS A 54 -16.55 1.91 -5.87
CA CYS A 54 -17.38 3.12 -5.78
C CYS A 54 -17.27 4.05 -7.01
N GLN A 55 -16.57 3.65 -8.08
CA GLN A 55 -16.23 4.51 -9.22
C GLN A 55 -15.55 5.85 -8.83
N SER A 56 -14.82 5.84 -7.71
CA SER A 56 -14.11 6.98 -7.13
C SER A 56 -12.70 7.14 -7.70
N SER A 57 -12.13 8.34 -7.56
CA SER A 57 -10.76 8.63 -7.99
C SER A 57 -9.74 7.75 -7.26
N LEU A 58 -8.94 7.01 -8.03
CA LEU A 58 -7.88 6.16 -7.49
C LEU A 58 -6.74 7.00 -6.91
N LEU A 59 -6.37 8.11 -7.57
CA LEU A 59 -5.36 9.04 -7.07
C LEU A 59 -5.82 9.74 -5.79
N GLY A 60 -7.09 10.17 -5.74
CA GLY A 60 -7.69 10.78 -4.56
C GLY A 60 -7.66 9.85 -3.35
N ASN A 61 -7.97 8.57 -3.54
CA ASN A 61 -7.87 7.59 -2.45
C ASN A 61 -6.41 7.40 -1.99
N LEU A 62 -5.45 7.16 -2.89
CA LEU A 62 -4.04 7.07 -2.49
C LEU A 62 -3.48 8.37 -1.87
N LEU A 63 -4.04 9.54 -2.17
CA LEU A 63 -3.64 10.82 -1.59
C LEU A 63 -4.18 11.07 -0.18
N GLY A 64 -5.12 10.25 0.32
CA GLY A 64 -5.80 10.47 1.60
C GLY A 64 -4.84 10.64 2.79
N ASP A 65 -3.81 9.78 2.83
CA ASP A 65 -2.72 9.79 3.83
C ASP A 65 -1.77 11.00 3.69
N PHE A 66 -1.54 11.45 2.46
CA PHE A 66 -0.52 12.46 2.13
C PHE A 66 -1.08 13.89 2.20
N VAL A 67 -2.37 14.07 2.02
CA VAL A 67 -3.05 15.38 2.07
C VAL A 67 -3.58 15.62 3.48
N LYS A 68 -2.96 16.57 4.19
CA LYS A 68 -3.40 17.02 5.53
C LYS A 68 -4.40 18.17 5.44
N GLY A 69 -5.32 18.23 6.41
CA GLY A 69 -6.38 19.24 6.50
C GLY A 69 -7.52 19.01 5.50
N ASP A 70 -8.29 20.06 5.23
CA ASP A 70 -9.30 20.04 4.18
C ASP A 70 -8.62 20.04 2.78
N PRO A 71 -8.98 19.13 1.87
CA PRO A 71 -8.57 19.17 0.46
C PRO A 71 -9.39 20.15 -0.41
N GLN A 72 -10.55 20.66 0.05
CA GLN A 72 -11.44 21.50 -0.76
C GLN A 72 -10.71 22.73 -1.33
N GLY A 73 -10.92 23.02 -2.61
CA GLY A 73 -10.32 24.17 -3.30
C GLY A 73 -8.80 24.07 -3.53
N ARG A 74 -8.14 23.00 -3.06
CA ARG A 74 -6.71 22.73 -3.27
C ARG A 74 -6.44 21.64 -4.31
N TYR A 75 -7.45 20.81 -4.58
CA TYR A 75 -7.41 19.69 -5.52
C TYR A 75 -8.70 19.67 -6.37
N PRO A 76 -8.71 19.04 -7.56
CA PRO A 76 -9.93 18.84 -8.34
C PRO A 76 -11.00 18.06 -7.56
N GLU A 77 -12.29 18.33 -7.79
CA GLU A 77 -13.37 17.74 -6.98
C GLU A 77 -13.39 16.19 -6.95
N PRO A 78 -13.10 15.44 -8.03
CA PRO A 78 -12.98 13.99 -7.96
C PRO A 78 -11.87 13.52 -7.00
N ILE A 79 -10.75 14.24 -6.95
CA ILE A 79 -9.64 13.97 -6.02
C ILE A 79 -10.08 14.29 -4.59
N VAL A 80 -10.82 15.38 -4.38
CA VAL A 80 -11.41 15.77 -3.08
C VAL A 80 -12.36 14.66 -2.57
N LYS A 81 -13.25 14.15 -3.42
CA LYS A 81 -14.16 13.05 -3.08
C LYS A 81 -13.39 11.75 -2.78
N GLY A 82 -12.35 11.42 -3.55
CA GLY A 82 -11.47 10.28 -3.26
C GLY A 82 -10.72 10.39 -1.92
N ILE A 83 -10.20 11.58 -1.58
CA ILE A 83 -9.56 11.85 -0.27
C ILE A 83 -10.56 11.71 0.88
N ARG A 84 -11.83 12.11 0.67
CA ARG A 84 -12.92 11.90 1.64
C ARG A 84 -13.27 10.41 1.79
N LEU A 85 -13.34 9.66 0.69
CA LEU A 85 -13.62 8.22 0.72
C LEU A 85 -12.53 7.43 1.45
N HIS A 86 -11.24 7.71 1.20
CA HIS A 86 -10.12 7.12 1.95
C HIS A 86 -10.32 7.31 3.45
N ARG A 87 -10.54 8.56 3.89
CA ARG A 87 -10.72 8.90 5.31
C ARG A 87 -11.98 8.29 5.93
N PHE A 88 -13.03 8.07 5.14
CA PHE A 88 -14.21 7.32 5.57
C PHE A 88 -13.88 5.85 5.82
N VAL A 89 -13.22 5.17 4.87
CA VAL A 89 -12.76 3.77 5.02
C VAL A 89 -11.86 3.64 6.26
N ASP A 90 -10.94 4.58 6.41
CA ASP A 90 -9.98 4.64 7.50
C ASP A 90 -10.71 4.77 8.86
N ALA A 91 -11.61 5.75 8.98
CA ALA A 91 -12.39 5.98 10.20
C ALA A 91 -13.39 4.84 10.51
N TYR A 92 -14.00 4.24 9.47
CA TYR A 92 -14.93 3.11 9.62
C TYR A 92 -14.19 1.87 10.13
N THR A 93 -13.09 1.50 9.48
CA THR A 93 -12.30 0.31 9.87
C THR A 93 -11.63 0.47 11.23
N ASP A 94 -11.06 1.63 11.56
CA ASP A 94 -10.43 1.84 12.87
C ASP A 94 -11.43 1.78 14.03
N GLN A 95 -12.70 2.14 13.80
CA GLN A 95 -13.79 2.05 14.79
C GLN A 95 -14.52 0.70 14.81
N HIS A 96 -14.37 -0.13 13.77
CA HIS A 96 -15.15 -1.35 13.61
C HIS A 96 -14.92 -2.35 14.77
N PRO A 97 -15.96 -2.95 15.38
CA PRO A 97 -15.83 -3.82 16.56
C PRO A 97 -14.84 -4.97 16.40
N VAL A 98 -14.78 -5.59 15.21
CA VAL A 98 -13.80 -6.65 14.88
C VAL A 98 -12.37 -6.12 14.99
N VAL A 99 -12.07 -4.97 14.36
CA VAL A 99 -10.72 -4.37 14.36
C VAL A 99 -10.32 -3.92 15.77
N GLN A 100 -11.28 -3.44 16.56
CA GLN A 100 -11.06 -3.10 17.98
C GLN A 100 -10.77 -4.34 18.84
N ALA A 101 -11.49 -5.45 18.65
CA ALA A 101 -11.20 -6.72 19.33
C ALA A 101 -9.81 -7.25 18.98
N LEU A 102 -9.41 -7.20 17.71
CA LEU A 102 -8.12 -7.70 17.24
C LEU A 102 -6.91 -6.97 17.84
N LYS A 103 -7.04 -5.68 18.22
CA LYS A 103 -5.99 -4.93 18.92
C LYS A 103 -5.56 -5.57 20.25
N SER A 104 -6.37 -6.47 20.83
CA SER A 104 -6.00 -7.26 22.02
C SER A 104 -4.94 -8.33 21.76
N TYR A 105 -4.91 -8.94 20.57
CA TYR A 105 -4.00 -10.02 20.15
C TYR A 105 -2.56 -9.55 19.94
N PHE A 106 -2.32 -8.24 19.99
CA PHE A 106 -1.01 -7.61 19.98
C PHE A 106 -0.58 -7.31 21.43
N PRO A 107 0.38 -8.06 22.01
CA PRO A 107 0.85 -7.85 23.37
C PRO A 107 1.97 -6.79 23.47
N GLY A 108 2.08 -6.15 24.64
CA GLY A 108 3.19 -5.24 24.96
C GLY A 108 3.37 -4.11 23.95
N GLU A 109 4.61 -3.88 23.51
CA GLU A 109 4.92 -2.81 22.55
C GLU A 109 4.23 -2.95 21.18
N SER A 110 3.83 -4.16 20.78
CA SER A 110 3.16 -4.36 19.48
C SER A 110 1.77 -3.73 19.44
N ARG A 111 1.11 -3.54 20.60
CA ARG A 111 -0.27 -3.02 20.68
C ARG A 111 -0.43 -1.62 20.09
N ARG A 112 0.57 -0.75 20.25
CA ARG A 112 0.54 0.63 19.68
C ARG A 112 0.68 0.65 18.16
N PHE A 113 1.22 -0.43 17.60
CA PHE A 113 1.42 -0.62 16.16
C PHE A 113 0.38 -1.56 15.53
N ALA A 114 -0.51 -2.14 16.33
CA ALA A 114 -1.56 -3.05 15.87
C ALA A 114 -2.38 -2.52 14.68
N PRO A 115 -2.78 -1.22 14.59
CA PRO A 115 -3.42 -0.70 13.38
C PRO A 115 -2.56 -0.91 12.14
N ILE A 116 -1.32 -0.40 12.13
CA ILE A 116 -0.39 -0.49 10.99
C ILE A 116 -0.08 -1.96 10.62
N GLY A 117 0.01 -2.85 11.61
CA GLY A 117 0.18 -4.28 11.38
C GLY A 117 -1.05 -4.94 10.74
N LEU A 118 -2.26 -4.53 11.14
CA LEU A 118 -3.53 -4.99 10.57
C LEU A 118 -3.77 -4.39 9.17
N ASP A 119 -3.47 -3.12 8.95
CA ASP A 119 -3.59 -2.42 7.66
C ASP A 119 -2.78 -3.14 6.56
N LEU A 120 -1.55 -3.57 6.88
CA LEU A 120 -0.75 -4.44 6.01
C LEU A 120 -1.32 -5.85 5.84
N PHE A 121 -1.94 -6.40 6.88
CA PHE A 121 -2.54 -7.73 6.85
C PHE A 121 -3.85 -7.77 6.04
N TRP A 122 -4.55 -6.64 5.92
CA TRP A 122 -5.71 -6.48 5.05
C TRP A 122 -5.31 -6.46 3.56
N ASP A 123 -4.27 -5.71 3.20
CA ASP A 123 -3.63 -5.81 1.87
C ASP A 123 -3.21 -7.26 1.58
N HIS A 124 -2.61 -7.97 2.55
CA HIS A 124 -2.23 -9.38 2.41
C HIS A 124 -3.43 -10.29 2.13
N CYS A 125 -4.49 -10.20 2.94
CA CYS A 125 -5.69 -11.02 2.77
C CYS A 125 -6.37 -10.76 1.43
N LEU A 126 -6.46 -9.49 1.02
CA LEU A 126 -7.04 -9.07 -0.25
C LEU A 126 -6.22 -9.57 -1.44
N ALA A 127 -4.89 -9.39 -1.42
CA ALA A 127 -4.00 -9.88 -2.48
C ALA A 127 -4.02 -11.42 -2.56
N ARG A 128 -4.03 -12.11 -1.42
CA ARG A 128 -4.05 -13.58 -1.34
C ARG A 128 -5.37 -14.19 -1.82
N ARG A 129 -6.50 -13.48 -1.64
CA ARG A 129 -7.85 -13.92 -2.00
C ARG A 129 -8.42 -13.21 -3.23
N TRP A 130 -7.59 -12.52 -4.00
CA TRP A 130 -8.03 -11.61 -5.06
C TRP A 130 -8.99 -12.24 -6.08
N HIS A 131 -8.80 -13.52 -6.41
CA HIS A 131 -9.68 -14.25 -7.35
C HIS A 131 -11.12 -14.45 -6.83
N ASP A 132 -11.33 -14.49 -5.51
CA ASP A 132 -12.67 -14.56 -4.90
C ASP A 132 -13.42 -13.21 -5.02
N LEU A 133 -12.67 -12.11 -5.18
CA LEU A 133 -13.16 -10.74 -4.96
C LEU A 133 -13.19 -9.90 -6.25
N HIS A 134 -12.43 -10.26 -7.28
CA HIS A 134 -12.28 -9.46 -8.50
C HIS A 134 -12.13 -10.31 -9.76
N HIS A 135 -12.80 -9.90 -10.84
CA HIS A 135 -12.85 -10.67 -12.10
C HIS A 135 -11.54 -10.65 -12.90
N HIS A 136 -10.75 -9.57 -12.80
CA HIS A 136 -9.44 -9.46 -13.48
C HIS A 136 -8.29 -9.84 -12.51
N PRO A 137 -7.23 -10.53 -12.98
CA PRO A 137 -6.07 -10.87 -12.15
C PRO A 137 -5.42 -9.63 -11.50
N LEU A 138 -4.86 -9.81 -10.29
CA LEU A 138 -4.28 -8.71 -9.50
C LEU A 138 -3.24 -7.89 -10.26
N ALA A 139 -2.37 -8.53 -11.05
CA ALA A 139 -1.38 -7.84 -11.87
C ALA A 139 -1.98 -6.96 -12.98
N VAL A 140 -3.16 -7.32 -13.51
CA VAL A 140 -3.90 -6.51 -14.50
C VAL A 140 -4.53 -5.31 -13.78
N PHE A 141 -5.23 -5.55 -12.67
CA PHE A 141 -5.79 -4.47 -11.84
C PHE A 141 -4.72 -3.45 -11.41
N CYS A 142 -3.56 -3.89 -10.93
CA CYS A 142 -2.47 -2.98 -10.56
C CYS A 142 -1.94 -2.16 -11.75
N GLN A 143 -1.85 -2.76 -12.94
CA GLN A 143 -1.42 -2.06 -14.16
C GLN A 143 -2.45 -1.01 -14.61
N ASP A 144 -3.74 -1.36 -14.63
CA ASP A 144 -4.82 -0.46 -15.02
C ASP A 144 -4.97 0.67 -14.00
N ALA A 145 -4.89 0.36 -12.70
CA ALA A 145 -4.91 1.34 -11.62
C ALA A 145 -3.72 2.33 -11.72
N GLN A 146 -2.50 1.86 -11.95
CA GLN A 146 -1.35 2.74 -12.21
C GLN A 146 -1.63 3.67 -13.40
N GLY A 147 -2.11 3.11 -14.52
CA GLY A 147 -2.41 3.87 -15.73
C GLY A 147 -3.48 4.95 -15.53
N GLN A 148 -4.52 4.68 -14.74
CA GLN A 148 -5.54 5.66 -14.37
C GLN A 148 -4.97 6.74 -13.42
N ILE A 149 -4.15 6.36 -12.43
CA ILE A 149 -3.55 7.32 -11.49
C ILE A 149 -2.60 8.27 -12.20
N GLU A 150 -1.81 7.78 -13.15
CA GLU A 150 -0.91 8.60 -13.98
C GLU A 150 -1.69 9.57 -14.91
N GLN A 151 -2.94 9.25 -15.27
CA GLN A 151 -3.86 10.15 -15.99
C GLN A 151 -4.54 11.18 -15.07
N GLU A 152 -4.91 10.79 -13.84
CA GLU A 152 -5.51 11.68 -12.84
C GLU A 152 -4.49 12.71 -12.29
N LEU A 153 -3.18 12.40 -12.33
CA LEU A 153 -2.07 13.19 -11.77
C LEU A 153 -1.71 14.43 -12.60
N THR A 154 -2.68 15.34 -12.72
CA THR A 154 -2.63 16.57 -13.51
C THR A 154 -2.12 17.81 -12.75
N PHE A 155 -1.73 17.65 -11.48
CA PHE A 155 -1.39 18.71 -10.54
C PHE A 155 -0.15 18.34 -9.69
N PRO A 156 0.56 19.32 -9.09
CA PRO A 156 1.68 19.04 -8.20
C PRO A 156 1.22 18.39 -6.89
N ALA A 157 1.20 17.06 -6.86
CA ALA A 157 0.94 16.27 -5.66
C ALA A 157 2.10 16.36 -4.64
N PRO A 158 1.89 16.01 -3.35
CA PRO A 158 2.94 16.08 -2.33
C PRO A 158 4.15 15.21 -2.66
N GLU A 159 5.37 15.74 -2.49
CA GLU A 159 6.62 15.00 -2.78
C GLU A 159 6.70 13.61 -2.09
N PRO A 160 6.29 13.42 -0.81
CA PRO A 160 6.27 12.09 -0.21
C PRO A 160 5.34 11.10 -0.91
N PHE A 161 4.25 11.56 -1.53
CA PHE A 161 3.39 10.71 -2.37
C PHE A 161 4.12 10.30 -3.65
N ILE A 162 4.78 11.24 -4.35
CA ILE A 162 5.54 10.95 -5.58
C ILE A 162 6.61 9.88 -5.35
N GLN A 163 7.29 9.93 -4.19
CA GLN A 163 8.29 8.93 -3.81
C GLN A 163 7.68 7.55 -3.50
N VAL A 164 6.54 7.50 -2.82
CA VAL A 164 5.84 6.23 -2.53
C VAL A 164 5.25 5.65 -3.81
N HIS A 165 4.50 6.43 -4.59
CA HIS A 165 3.91 6.07 -5.88
C HIS A 165 4.94 5.40 -6.80
N ARG A 166 6.08 6.07 -7.05
CA ARG A 166 7.15 5.53 -7.89
C ARG A 166 7.68 4.19 -7.39
N ARG A 167 7.96 4.07 -6.08
CA ARG A 167 8.54 2.85 -5.49
C ARG A 167 7.52 1.70 -5.41
N MET A 168 6.23 2.01 -5.23
CA MET A 168 5.14 1.04 -5.12
C MET A 168 4.96 0.26 -6.42
N TRP A 169 4.87 0.96 -7.56
CA TRP A 169 4.73 0.33 -8.88
C TRP A 169 6.02 -0.35 -9.34
N GLN A 170 7.17 0.34 -9.23
CA GLN A 170 8.47 -0.24 -9.61
C GLN A 170 8.82 -1.50 -8.78
N GLY A 171 8.40 -1.53 -7.52
CA GLY A 171 8.60 -2.66 -6.62
C GLY A 171 7.46 -3.69 -6.61
N ARG A 172 6.38 -3.48 -7.37
CA ARG A 172 5.19 -4.35 -7.43
C ARG A 172 4.63 -4.72 -6.04
N TRP A 173 4.57 -3.73 -5.15
CA TRP A 173 4.30 -3.97 -3.73
C TRP A 173 2.95 -4.66 -3.50
N LEU A 174 1.90 -4.18 -4.18
CA LEU A 174 0.53 -4.66 -4.00
C LEU A 174 0.37 -6.13 -4.39
N GLU A 175 1.00 -6.56 -5.50
CA GLU A 175 0.98 -7.98 -5.87
C GLU A 175 1.91 -8.82 -4.98
N SER A 176 3.05 -8.27 -4.55
CA SER A 176 3.98 -8.96 -3.65
C SER A 176 3.35 -9.34 -2.31
N TYR A 177 2.36 -8.56 -1.85
CA TYR A 177 1.66 -8.77 -0.60
C TYR A 177 0.77 -10.03 -0.60
N ALA A 178 0.59 -10.72 -1.73
CA ALA A 178 0.01 -12.08 -1.73
C ALA A 178 0.86 -13.10 -0.93
N GLU A 179 2.17 -12.84 -0.76
CA GLU A 179 3.09 -13.67 0.03
C GLU A 179 3.44 -12.98 1.37
N PHE A 180 3.27 -13.69 2.49
CA PHE A 180 3.37 -13.09 3.83
C PHE A 180 4.78 -12.55 4.16
N ASP A 181 5.84 -13.18 3.66
CA ASP A 181 7.23 -12.73 3.88
C ASP A 181 7.46 -11.28 3.40
N ASN A 182 6.72 -10.82 2.37
CA ASN A 182 6.81 -9.44 1.90
C ASN A 182 6.15 -8.44 2.87
N ILE A 183 5.22 -8.88 3.72
CA ILE A 183 4.65 -8.11 4.83
C ILE A 183 5.70 -7.91 5.93
N GLU A 184 6.50 -8.94 6.22
CA GLU A 184 7.62 -8.82 7.17
C GLU A 184 8.67 -7.84 6.66
N VAL A 185 9.06 -7.94 5.38
CA VAL A 185 9.97 -7.01 4.73
C VAL A 185 9.42 -5.58 4.72
N ALA A 186 8.10 -5.39 4.55
CA ALA A 186 7.45 -4.09 4.66
C ALA A 186 7.54 -3.53 6.09
N LEU A 187 7.17 -4.31 7.12
CA LEU A 187 7.23 -3.92 8.52
C LEU A 187 8.67 -3.61 8.99
N GLN A 188 9.66 -4.37 8.53
CA GLN A 188 11.09 -4.09 8.75
C GLN A 188 11.50 -2.76 8.10
N ARG A 189 11.24 -2.56 6.80
CA ARG A 189 11.55 -1.29 6.11
C ARG A 189 10.81 -0.09 6.71
N MET A 190 9.63 -0.30 7.29
CA MET A 190 8.86 0.74 7.98
C MET A 190 9.43 1.07 9.37
N SER A 191 10.00 0.11 10.11
CA SER A 191 10.57 0.36 11.43
C SER A 191 11.79 1.28 11.40
N HIS A 192 12.58 1.21 10.33
CA HIS A 192 13.75 2.07 10.11
C HIS A 192 13.43 3.54 9.77
N ARG A 193 12.17 3.87 9.41
CA ARG A 193 11.80 5.24 8.96
C ARG A 193 11.93 6.33 10.03
N SER A 194 11.85 5.98 11.31
CA SER A 194 12.22 6.87 12.43
C SER A 194 12.37 6.10 13.75
N PRO A 195 13.06 6.63 14.77
CA PRO A 195 13.18 5.99 16.08
C PRO A 195 11.83 5.65 16.76
N ARG A 196 10.75 6.39 16.44
CA ARG A 196 9.40 6.09 16.96
C ARG A 196 8.80 4.80 16.39
N MET A 197 9.30 4.34 15.24
CA MET A 197 8.81 3.13 14.55
C MET A 197 9.65 1.89 14.86
N GLN A 198 10.73 2.00 15.64
CA GLN A 198 11.76 0.94 15.77
C GLN A 198 11.22 -0.46 16.13
N SER A 199 10.18 -0.54 16.98
CA SER A 199 9.55 -1.80 17.39
C SER A 199 8.28 -2.16 16.61
N LEU A 200 8.03 -1.57 15.43
CA LEU A 200 6.95 -2.00 14.52
C LEU A 200 7.09 -3.47 14.10
N THR A 201 8.33 -3.98 14.02
CA THR A 201 8.63 -5.40 13.80
C THR A 201 8.06 -6.31 14.88
N SER A 202 7.71 -5.81 16.07
CA SER A 202 7.00 -6.59 17.11
C SER A 202 5.57 -6.99 16.72
N CYS A 203 5.01 -6.43 15.64
CA CYS A 203 3.77 -6.93 15.04
C CYS A 203 3.95 -8.25 14.27
N ILE A 204 5.16 -8.61 13.83
CA ILE A 204 5.39 -9.82 13.03
C ILE A 204 4.99 -11.11 13.79
N PRO A 205 5.41 -11.34 15.05
CA PRO A 205 5.00 -12.52 15.80
C PRO A 205 3.48 -12.68 15.97
N PRO A 206 2.68 -11.70 16.47
CA PRO A 206 1.24 -11.88 16.61
C PRO A 206 0.52 -12.04 15.26
N LEU A 207 0.98 -11.38 14.18
CA LEU A 207 0.44 -11.60 12.83
C LEU A 207 0.63 -13.05 12.36
N LYS A 208 1.78 -13.68 12.64
CA LYS A 208 2.01 -15.11 12.38
C LYS A 208 1.17 -16.01 13.29
N THR A 209 1.23 -15.77 14.61
CA THR A 209 0.57 -16.63 15.62
C THR A 209 -0.95 -16.64 15.49
N HIS A 210 -1.55 -15.55 15.01
CA HIS A 210 -3.00 -15.41 14.87
C HIS A 210 -3.49 -15.35 13.42
N TYR A 211 -2.63 -15.70 12.45
CA TYR A 211 -2.88 -15.59 11.00
C TYR A 211 -4.27 -16.06 10.56
N GLN A 212 -4.70 -17.25 10.98
CA GLN A 212 -6.00 -17.80 10.63
C GLN A 212 -7.14 -16.93 11.16
N HIS A 213 -7.14 -16.61 12.46
CA HIS A 213 -8.19 -15.81 13.09
C HIS A 213 -8.26 -14.38 12.52
N LEU A 214 -7.11 -13.80 12.16
CA LEU A 214 -7.04 -12.52 11.46
C LEU A 214 -7.63 -12.62 10.04
N SER A 215 -7.38 -13.71 9.33
CA SER A 215 -7.91 -13.97 7.97
C SER A 215 -9.43 -14.21 7.97
N GLU A 216 -9.93 -14.93 8.97
CA GLU A 216 -11.37 -15.12 9.23
C GLU A 216 -12.03 -13.77 9.59
N SER A 217 -11.37 -12.95 10.40
CA SER A 217 -11.83 -11.61 10.76
C SER A 217 -11.86 -10.66 9.56
N PHE A 218 -10.89 -10.75 8.64
CA PHE A 218 -10.93 -10.04 7.35
C PHE A 218 -12.13 -10.51 6.50
N ALA A 219 -12.37 -11.83 6.43
CA ALA A 219 -13.50 -12.39 5.68
C ALA A 219 -14.86 -11.91 6.21
N GLN A 220 -14.98 -11.65 7.52
CA GLN A 220 -16.16 -11.03 8.12
C GLN A 220 -16.21 -9.50 7.89
N LEU A 221 -15.07 -8.80 8.00
CA LEU A 221 -14.98 -7.35 7.90
C LEU A 221 -15.20 -6.83 6.47
N TYR A 222 -14.52 -7.40 5.48
CA TYR A 222 -14.37 -6.78 4.16
C TYR A 222 -15.69 -6.59 3.39
N PRO A 223 -16.68 -7.51 3.44
CA PRO A 223 -18.00 -7.28 2.85
C PRO A 223 -18.73 -6.08 3.50
N GLN A 224 -18.65 -5.93 4.82
CA GLN A 224 -19.27 -4.80 5.53
C GLN A 224 -18.60 -3.46 5.17
N VAL A 225 -17.29 -3.47 4.87
CA VAL A 225 -16.59 -2.29 4.33
C VAL A 225 -17.09 -1.94 2.93
N LEU A 226 -17.25 -2.94 2.04
CA LEU A 226 -17.79 -2.75 0.68
C LEU A 226 -19.22 -2.15 0.69
N ASP A 227 -20.11 -2.72 1.52
CA ASP A 227 -21.47 -2.19 1.70
C ASP A 227 -21.44 -0.75 2.24
N ALA A 228 -20.60 -0.49 3.26
CA ALA A 228 -20.51 0.82 3.90
C ALA A 228 -19.95 1.91 2.96
N VAL A 229 -18.97 1.61 2.10
CA VAL A 229 -18.47 2.59 1.12
C VAL A 229 -19.50 2.89 0.03
N SER A 230 -20.26 1.90 -0.41
CA SER A 230 -21.32 2.11 -1.42
C SER A 230 -22.39 3.09 -0.91
N VAL A 231 -22.84 2.93 0.33
CA VAL A 231 -23.77 3.88 0.96
C VAL A 231 -23.12 5.25 1.13
N ALA A 232 -21.97 5.32 1.81
CA ALA A 232 -21.35 6.60 2.17
C ALA A 232 -20.89 7.41 0.94
N PHE A 233 -20.46 6.77 -0.15
CA PHE A 233 -20.08 7.49 -1.37
C PHE A 233 -21.30 8.05 -2.12
N SER A 234 -22.45 7.36 -2.08
CA SER A 234 -23.71 7.89 -2.63
C SER A 234 -24.23 9.13 -1.87
N GLU A 235 -23.86 9.28 -0.60
CA GLU A 235 -24.13 10.49 0.21
C GLU A 235 -23.09 11.61 -0.02
N MET A 236 -22.02 11.35 -0.80
CA MET A 236 -21.00 12.32 -1.19
C MET A 236 -21.18 12.86 -2.63
N GLU A 237 -22.25 12.50 -3.35
CA GLU A 237 -22.52 12.94 -4.73
C GLU A 237 -23.05 14.40 -4.84
#